data_AF-A0A7V8BUK1-F1
#
_entry.id   AF-A0A7V8BUK1-F1
#
_cell.length_a   1.000
_cell.length_b   1.000
_cell.length_c   1.000
_cell.angle_alpha   90.00
_cell.angle_beta   90.00
_cell.angle_gamma   90.00
#
_symmetry.space_group_name_H-M   'P 1'
#
loop_
_entity.id
_entity.type
_entity.pdbx_description
1 polymer ?
#
loop_
_entity_poly.entity_id
_entity_poly.type
_entity_poly.pdbx_seq_one_letter_code
_entity_poly.pdbx_strand_id
1 'polypeptide(L)'
;MNDLLDYLFDGKKNALYPAVEGWIKGSRRFKAFATSYRSKIRAKVKGVRDDGGMKDLHAELETAVVLLREERFSLEYEKYAASKQRGPDFTVTFKTHTPFNVEVRRIRTDEDAAGKLLAAICDKVRQMPPSIINLLWLVVEDPISEDDLTRAVLTLRQLAEQKTEDFFARRGFESAASFLKQHQRLSGIILHQSDKNVLWLNPLARHKVLPDMVKALHRLETS
;
A
#
# COMPACT_ATOMS: atom_id res chain seq x y z
N MET A 1 19.42 -9.98 18.39
CA MET A 1 18.07 -9.36 18.25
C MET A 1 18.17 -7.90 18.59
N ASN A 2 18.80 -7.58 19.73
CA ASN A 2 19.19 -6.22 20.12
C ASN A 2 19.99 -5.51 19.01
N ASP A 3 20.99 -6.15 18.41
CA ASP A 3 21.83 -5.51 17.37
C ASP A 3 21.06 -4.97 16.15
N LEU A 4 19.98 -5.65 15.74
CA LEU A 4 19.16 -5.18 14.62
C LEU A 4 18.31 -3.98 15.02
N LEU A 5 17.63 -4.05 16.16
CA LEU A 5 16.82 -2.94 16.68
C LEU A 5 17.68 -1.72 16.98
N ASP A 6 18.83 -1.93 17.63
CA ASP A 6 19.79 -0.87 17.96
C ASP A 6 20.32 -0.21 16.68
N TYR A 7 20.59 -0.98 15.62
CA TYR A 7 20.96 -0.44 14.32
C TYR A 7 19.82 0.37 13.67
N LEU A 8 18.60 -0.18 13.62
CA LEU A 8 17.46 0.45 12.95
C LEU A 8 17.09 1.80 13.58
N PHE A 9 17.17 1.89 14.91
CA PHE A 9 16.72 3.05 15.65
C PHE A 9 17.85 3.91 16.24
N ASP A 10 19.11 3.53 16.03
CA ASP A 10 20.29 4.28 16.50
C ASP A 10 20.26 4.48 18.03
N GLY A 11 19.84 3.45 18.75
CA GLY A 11 19.64 3.48 20.21
C GLY A 11 18.43 4.28 20.70
N LYS A 12 17.62 4.88 19.82
CA LYS A 12 16.43 5.66 20.20
C LYS A 12 15.19 4.77 20.32
N LYS A 13 14.41 4.91 21.38
CA LYS A 13 13.12 4.21 21.54
C LYS A 13 11.96 5.13 21.22
N ASN A 14 11.66 5.29 19.94
CA ASN A 14 10.49 6.05 19.48
C ASN A 14 9.22 5.17 19.47
N ALA A 15 8.07 5.75 19.09
CA ALA A 15 6.78 5.05 19.08
C ALA A 15 6.73 3.79 18.19
N LEU A 16 7.58 3.70 17.16
CA LEU A 16 7.65 2.56 16.25
C LEU A 16 8.49 1.39 16.82
N TYR A 17 9.41 1.69 17.74
CA TYR A 17 10.31 0.70 18.34
C TYR A 17 9.58 -0.54 18.92
N PRO A 18 8.60 -0.41 19.83
CA PRO A 18 7.95 -1.58 20.44
C PRO A 18 7.21 -2.45 19.41
N ALA A 19 6.60 -1.84 18.39
CA ALA A 19 5.93 -2.56 17.33
C ALA A 19 6.91 -3.40 16.51
N VAL A 20 8.01 -2.79 16.05
CA VAL A 20 9.06 -3.48 15.27
C VAL A 20 9.74 -4.58 16.10
N GLU A 21 9.97 -4.35 17.39
CA GLU A 21 10.49 -5.38 18.30
C GLU A 21 9.54 -6.57 18.39
N GLY A 22 8.24 -6.33 18.59
CA GLY A 22 7.21 -7.36 18.62
C GLY A 22 7.16 -8.17 17.32
N TRP A 23 7.18 -7.49 16.17
CA TRP A 23 7.16 -8.14 14.86
C TRP A 23 8.41 -8.97 14.57
N ILE A 24 9.60 -8.50 14.96
CA ILE A 24 10.87 -9.26 14.81
C ILE A 24 10.86 -10.52 15.69
N LYS A 25 10.28 -10.45 16.89
CA LYS A 25 10.13 -11.60 17.79
C LYS A 25 9.10 -12.60 17.27
N GLY A 26 7.97 -12.10 16.78
CA GLY A 26 6.81 -12.90 16.35
C GLY A 26 6.93 -13.51 14.95
N SER A 27 7.75 -12.96 14.06
CA SER A 27 7.85 -13.42 12.67
C SER A 27 9.29 -13.54 12.19
N ARG A 28 9.74 -14.80 12.00
CA ARG A 28 11.07 -15.09 11.41
C ARG A 28 11.22 -14.49 10.01
N ARG A 29 10.15 -14.48 9.21
CA ARG A 29 10.14 -13.94 7.85
C ARG A 29 10.26 -12.41 7.85
N PHE A 30 9.54 -11.73 8.76
CA PHE A 30 9.72 -10.28 8.93
C PHE A 30 11.12 -9.93 9.44
N LYS A 31 11.67 -10.70 10.38
CA LYS A 31 13.06 -10.51 10.83
C LYS A 31 14.06 -10.62 9.67
N ALA A 32 13.90 -11.61 8.80
CA ALA A 32 14.74 -11.75 7.61
C ALA A 32 14.59 -10.54 6.67
N PHE A 33 13.36 -10.12 6.38
CA PHE A 33 13.06 -8.92 5.62
C PHE A 33 13.73 -7.67 6.21
N ALA A 34 13.53 -7.40 7.50
CA ALA A 34 14.09 -6.24 8.19
C ALA A 34 15.62 -6.27 8.23
N THR A 35 16.24 -7.47 8.28
CA THR A 35 17.69 -7.63 8.20
C THR A 35 18.20 -7.25 6.80
N SER A 36 17.57 -7.78 5.75
CA SER A 36 17.95 -7.50 4.36
C SER A 36 17.80 -6.03 3.99
N TYR A 37 16.77 -5.36 4.50
CA TYR A 37 16.47 -3.96 4.19
C TYR A 37 16.81 -2.97 5.31
N ARG A 38 17.63 -3.39 6.29
CA ARG A 38 17.93 -2.59 7.51
C ARG A 38 18.39 -1.16 7.22
N SER A 39 19.18 -0.96 6.18
CA SER A 39 19.70 0.37 5.83
C SER A 39 18.62 1.28 5.26
N LYS A 40 17.69 0.73 4.45
CA LYS A 40 16.53 1.49 3.94
C LYS A 40 15.57 1.85 5.07
N ILE A 41 15.25 0.88 5.93
CA ILE A 41 14.37 1.09 7.08
C ILE A 41 14.97 2.15 8.01
N ARG A 42 16.26 2.05 8.37
CA ARG A 42 16.96 3.06 9.18
C ARG A 42 16.91 4.45 8.53
N ALA A 43 17.13 4.54 7.22
CA ALA A 43 17.06 5.80 6.51
C ALA A 43 15.66 6.43 6.58
N LYS A 44 14.59 5.63 6.43
CA LYS A 44 13.21 6.10 6.61
C LYS A 44 12.95 6.56 8.03
N VAL A 45 13.33 5.77 9.04
CA VAL A 45 13.20 6.14 10.46
C VAL A 45 13.89 7.48 10.76
N LYS A 46 15.09 7.70 10.23
CA LYS A 46 15.82 8.97 10.39
C LYS A 46 15.20 10.14 9.62
N GLY A 47 14.54 9.87 8.51
CA GLY A 47 13.93 10.89 7.64
C GLY A 47 12.58 11.41 8.12
N VAL A 48 11.90 10.68 9.00
CA VAL A 48 10.61 11.10 9.59
C VAL A 48 10.82 12.30 10.52
N ARG A 49 10.02 13.35 10.32
CA ARG A 49 10.14 14.62 11.06
C ARG A 49 9.02 14.89 12.05
N ASP A 50 7.90 14.19 11.92
CA ASP A 50 6.70 14.36 12.74
C ASP A 50 6.00 13.02 13.00
N ASP A 51 5.05 13.03 13.93
CA ASP A 51 4.28 11.84 14.31
C ASP A 51 3.44 11.28 13.15
N GLY A 52 3.00 12.15 12.24
CA GLY A 52 2.24 11.77 11.05
C GLY A 52 3.06 10.87 10.12
N GLY A 53 4.30 11.26 9.83
CA GLY A 53 5.26 10.47 9.06
C GLY A 53 5.67 9.19 9.79
N MET A 54 5.70 9.19 11.13
CA MET A 54 5.98 7.97 11.89
C MET A 54 4.84 6.95 11.77
N LYS A 55 3.59 7.41 11.83
CA LYS A 55 2.41 6.57 11.59
C LYS A 55 2.36 6.06 10.15
N ASP A 56 2.79 6.86 9.18
CA ASP A 56 2.85 6.43 7.78
C ASP A 56 3.90 5.32 7.60
N LEU A 57 5.07 5.44 8.22
CA LEU A 57 6.09 4.38 8.23
C LEU A 57 5.63 3.14 8.99
N HIS A 58 4.88 3.30 10.09
CA HIS A 58 4.27 2.19 10.81
C HIS A 58 3.36 1.37 9.90
N ALA A 59 2.41 2.04 9.21
CA ALA A 59 1.48 1.40 8.27
C ALA A 59 2.20 0.64 7.15
N GLU A 60 3.30 1.21 6.65
CA GLU A 60 4.11 0.58 5.60
C GLU A 60 4.80 -0.71 6.09
N LEU A 61 5.44 -0.67 7.26
CA LEU A 61 6.11 -1.85 7.84
C LEU A 61 5.12 -2.90 8.32
N GLU A 62 3.99 -2.49 8.88
CA GLU A 62 2.89 -3.39 9.25
C GLU A 62 2.34 -4.14 8.03
N THR A 63 2.19 -3.46 6.89
CA THR A 63 1.81 -4.08 5.63
C THR A 63 2.80 -5.19 5.23
N ALA A 64 4.11 -4.97 5.42
CA ALA A 64 5.10 -6.01 5.18
C ALA A 64 4.93 -7.22 6.13
N VAL A 65 4.62 -6.99 7.41
CA VAL A 65 4.34 -8.05 8.38
C VAL A 65 3.13 -8.89 7.92
N VAL A 66 2.04 -8.22 7.55
CA VAL A 66 0.80 -8.86 7.10
C VAL A 66 1.04 -9.69 5.85
N LEU A 67 1.66 -9.11 4.81
CA LEU A 67 1.97 -9.82 3.57
C LEU A 67 2.88 -11.04 3.81
N LEU A 68 3.83 -10.95 4.74
CA LEU A 68 4.74 -12.05 5.08
C LEU A 68 4.09 -13.16 5.95
N ARG A 69 2.81 -13.06 6.29
CA ARG A 69 2.03 -14.19 6.84
C ARG A 69 1.71 -15.24 5.77
N GLU A 70 1.57 -14.83 4.50
CA GLU A 70 1.34 -15.75 3.40
C GLU A 70 2.66 -16.33 2.89
N GLU A 71 2.85 -17.64 3.06
CA GLU A 71 4.09 -18.37 2.68
C GLU A 71 4.44 -18.26 1.21
N ARG A 72 3.43 -18.11 0.35
CA ARG A 72 3.62 -17.96 -1.09
C ARG A 72 4.05 -16.55 -1.50
N PHE A 73 4.19 -15.58 -0.60
CA PHE A 73 4.63 -14.23 -0.92
C PHE A 73 6.10 -14.00 -0.55
N SER A 74 6.92 -13.52 -1.48
CA SER A 74 8.24 -12.94 -1.17
C SER A 74 8.24 -11.45 -1.47
N LEU A 75 8.84 -10.64 -0.58
CA LEU A 75 8.79 -9.17 -0.65
C LEU A 75 10.14 -8.59 -1.04
N GLU A 76 10.11 -7.65 -1.98
CA GLU A 76 11.18 -6.72 -2.27
C GLU A 76 10.75 -5.30 -1.89
N TYR A 77 11.55 -4.61 -1.07
CA TYR A 77 11.23 -3.28 -0.57
C TYR A 77 11.83 -2.17 -1.43
N GLU A 78 11.00 -1.25 -1.90
CA GLU A 78 11.36 -0.13 -2.78
C GLU A 78 12.24 -0.57 -3.95
N LYS A 79 11.81 -1.61 -4.68
CA LYS A 79 12.58 -2.22 -5.78
C LYS A 79 12.98 -1.20 -6.84
N TYR A 80 12.05 -0.30 -7.18
CA TYR A 80 12.22 0.70 -8.24
C TYR A 80 13.17 1.84 -7.86
N ALA A 81 13.42 2.06 -6.56
CA ALA A 81 14.34 3.11 -6.10
C ALA A 81 15.78 2.87 -6.56
N ALA A 82 16.20 1.61 -6.72
CA ALA A 82 17.50 1.26 -7.27
C ALA A 82 17.69 1.78 -8.71
N SER A 83 16.60 1.84 -9.48
CA SER A 83 16.57 2.37 -10.85
C SER A 83 16.28 3.88 -10.89
N LYS A 84 16.34 4.58 -9.75
CA LYS A 84 15.96 6.00 -9.59
C LYS A 84 14.54 6.33 -10.07
N GLN A 85 13.66 5.33 -10.10
CA GLN A 85 12.26 5.49 -10.46
C GLN A 85 11.44 5.54 -9.17
N ARG A 86 10.53 6.52 -9.09
CA ARG A 86 9.48 6.47 -8.08
C ARG A 86 8.60 5.26 -8.39
N GLY A 87 8.35 4.44 -7.41
CA GLY A 87 7.60 3.22 -7.58
C GLY A 87 6.97 2.78 -6.28
N PRO A 88 6.25 1.66 -6.32
CA PRO A 88 5.52 1.12 -5.20
C PRO A 88 6.43 0.81 -4.01
N ASP A 89 5.89 0.93 -2.80
CA ASP A 89 6.58 0.56 -1.56
C ASP A 89 7.10 -0.89 -1.62
N PHE A 90 6.31 -1.82 -2.16
CA PHE A 90 6.68 -3.22 -2.30
C PHE A 90 6.47 -3.76 -3.71
N THR A 91 7.40 -4.62 -4.13
CA THR A 91 7.15 -5.62 -5.16
C THR A 91 7.07 -6.98 -4.47
N VAL A 92 5.90 -7.62 -4.58
CA VAL A 92 5.64 -8.95 -4.05
C VAL A 92 5.71 -9.95 -5.19
N THR A 93 6.37 -11.08 -4.99
CA THR A 93 6.28 -12.22 -5.90
C THR A 93 5.37 -13.28 -5.28
N PHE A 94 4.29 -13.61 -5.97
CA PHE A 94 3.41 -14.73 -5.62
C PHE A 94 3.97 -16.04 -6.19
N LYS A 95 4.02 -17.05 -5.32
CA LYS A 95 4.69 -18.33 -5.51
C LYS A 95 6.17 -18.09 -5.84
N THR A 96 6.54 -18.10 -7.12
CA THR A 96 7.94 -17.96 -7.57
C THR A 96 8.14 -17.05 -8.77
N HIS A 97 7.05 -16.63 -9.45
CA HIS A 97 7.17 -16.05 -10.79
C HIS A 97 6.09 -15.03 -11.14
N THR A 98 5.12 -14.77 -10.26
CA THR A 98 4.06 -13.78 -10.52
C THR A 98 4.32 -12.52 -9.69
N PRO A 99 5.04 -11.52 -10.23
CA PRO A 99 5.25 -10.27 -9.51
C PRO A 99 3.98 -9.42 -9.54
N PHE A 100 3.71 -8.75 -8.43
CA PHE A 100 2.73 -7.68 -8.31
C PHE A 100 3.26 -6.61 -7.37
N ASN A 101 2.74 -5.41 -7.50
CA ASN A 101 3.15 -4.27 -6.72
C ASN A 101 2.11 -3.95 -5.65
N VAL A 102 2.59 -3.51 -4.50
CA VAL A 102 1.76 -3.00 -3.41
C VAL A 102 2.26 -1.62 -3.03
N GLU A 103 1.38 -0.63 -3.18
CA GLU A 103 1.60 0.74 -2.74
C GLU A 103 0.81 0.98 -1.46
N VAL A 104 1.45 1.46 -0.40
CA VAL A 104 0.80 1.69 0.89
C VAL A 104 0.40 3.15 1.04
N ARG A 105 -0.77 3.36 1.63
CA ARG A 105 -1.22 4.69 2.01
C ARG A 105 -2.06 4.62 3.28
N ARG A 106 -1.70 5.40 4.27
CA ARG A 106 -2.56 5.62 5.44
C ARG A 106 -3.63 6.67 5.11
N ILE A 107 -4.88 6.38 5.43
CA ILE A 107 -6.00 7.32 5.35
C ILE A 107 -6.30 7.80 6.77
N ARG A 108 -6.34 9.12 6.94
CA ARG A 108 -6.73 9.78 8.19
C ARG A 108 -8.19 10.17 8.02
N THR A 109 -9.10 9.69 8.84
CA THR A 109 -10.54 9.98 8.70
C THR A 109 -10.95 11.02 9.74
N ASP A 110 -11.61 12.08 9.29
CA ASP A 110 -12.09 13.21 10.13
C ASP A 110 -13.41 13.76 9.58
N GLU A 111 -14.27 12.87 9.03
CA GLU A 111 -15.67 13.03 8.58
C GLU A 111 -15.93 12.77 7.07
N ASP A 112 -15.02 13.10 6.14
CA ASP A 112 -15.19 12.82 4.68
C ASP A 112 -14.38 11.60 4.19
N ALA A 113 -14.83 10.39 4.53
CA ALA A 113 -14.17 9.15 4.13
C ALA A 113 -14.10 8.99 2.60
N ALA A 114 -15.21 9.24 1.89
CA ALA A 114 -15.31 9.04 0.44
C ALA A 114 -14.42 10.00 -0.34
N GLY A 115 -14.38 11.29 0.02
CA GLY A 115 -13.52 12.28 -0.63
C GLY A 115 -12.03 12.01 -0.40
N LYS A 116 -11.65 11.50 0.78
CA LYS A 116 -10.26 11.09 1.06
C LYS A 116 -9.83 9.84 0.31
N LEU A 117 -10.71 8.84 0.21
CA LEU A 117 -10.48 7.66 -0.63
C LEU A 117 -10.27 8.09 -2.08
N LEU A 118 -11.15 8.96 -2.57
CA LEU A 118 -11.07 9.49 -3.92
C LEU A 118 -9.72 10.19 -4.18
N ALA A 119 -9.29 11.06 -3.26
CA ALA A 119 -8.03 11.77 -3.37
C ALA A 119 -6.84 10.80 -3.35
N ALA A 120 -6.85 9.83 -2.43
CA ALA A 120 -5.81 8.82 -2.32
C ALA A 120 -5.68 7.96 -3.58
N ILE A 121 -6.81 7.56 -4.18
CA ILE A 121 -6.82 6.78 -5.43
C ILE A 121 -6.23 7.62 -6.56
N CYS A 122 -6.69 8.86 -6.76
CA CYS A 122 -6.14 9.75 -7.79
C CYS A 122 -4.63 9.95 -7.65
N ASP A 123 -4.15 10.26 -6.44
CA ASP A 123 -2.75 10.54 -6.18
C ASP A 123 -1.83 9.36 -6.50
N LYS A 124 -2.29 8.13 -6.20
CA LYS A 124 -1.49 6.91 -6.32
C LYS A 124 -1.56 6.27 -7.70
N VAL A 125 -2.73 6.27 -8.35
CA VAL A 125 -2.92 5.69 -9.69
C VAL A 125 -1.90 6.23 -10.71
N ARG A 126 -1.58 7.53 -10.63
CA ARG A 126 -0.61 8.18 -11.51
C ARG A 126 0.80 7.62 -11.40
N GLN A 127 1.15 7.07 -10.24
CA GLN A 127 2.49 6.58 -9.91
C GLN A 127 2.63 5.08 -10.18
N MET A 128 1.54 4.39 -10.55
CA MET A 128 1.55 2.94 -10.74
C MET A 128 2.30 2.55 -12.03
N PRO A 129 3.30 1.66 -11.93
CA PRO A 129 3.99 1.12 -13.09
C PRO A 129 3.03 0.42 -14.05
N PRO A 130 3.20 0.57 -15.38
CA PRO A 130 2.44 -0.18 -16.35
C PRO A 130 2.86 -1.66 -16.39
N SER A 131 2.08 -2.49 -17.08
CA SER A 131 2.44 -3.87 -17.45
C SER A 131 2.58 -4.88 -16.30
N ILE A 132 2.09 -4.53 -15.10
CA ILE A 132 2.14 -5.38 -13.90
C ILE A 132 0.85 -5.19 -13.10
N ILE A 133 0.52 -6.16 -12.24
CA ILE A 133 -0.57 -6.04 -11.29
C ILE A 133 -0.17 -5.00 -10.23
N ASN A 134 -1.00 -3.99 -9.98
CA ASN A 134 -0.77 -3.00 -8.92
C ASN A 134 -1.93 -3.01 -7.93
N LEU A 135 -1.61 -3.19 -6.65
CA LEU A 135 -2.55 -3.09 -5.55
C LEU A 135 -2.28 -1.81 -4.76
N LEU A 136 -3.35 -1.11 -4.39
CA LEU A 136 -3.29 -0.01 -3.44
C LEU A 136 -3.75 -0.54 -2.07
N TRP A 137 -2.84 -0.52 -1.10
CA TRP A 137 -3.10 -0.95 0.28
C TRP A 137 -3.38 0.28 1.15
N LEU A 138 -4.64 0.46 1.53
CA LEU A 138 -5.11 1.57 2.32
C LEU A 138 -5.22 1.16 3.78
N VAL A 139 -4.34 1.67 4.63
CA VAL A 139 -4.45 1.50 6.10
C VAL A 139 -5.36 2.58 6.64
N VAL A 140 -6.45 2.17 7.27
CA VAL A 140 -7.53 3.05 7.74
C VAL A 140 -7.64 2.94 9.25
N GLU A 141 -7.56 4.09 9.93
CA GLU A 141 -7.69 4.15 11.40
C GLU A 141 -9.15 4.04 11.84
N ASP A 142 -10.08 4.69 11.13
CA ASP A 142 -11.51 4.53 11.40
C ASP A 142 -12.17 3.56 10.40
N PRO A 143 -13.22 2.84 10.83
CA PRO A 143 -13.98 1.96 9.94
C PRO A 143 -14.57 2.70 8.74
N ILE A 144 -14.10 2.32 7.56
CA ILE A 144 -14.64 2.62 6.25
C ILE A 144 -15.36 1.37 5.74
N SER A 145 -16.59 1.52 5.23
CA SER A 145 -17.34 0.40 4.66
C SER A 145 -16.88 0.04 3.25
N GLU A 146 -17.14 -1.19 2.80
CA GLU A 146 -16.96 -1.57 1.39
C GLU A 146 -17.82 -0.69 0.45
N ASP A 147 -18.99 -0.28 0.92
CA ASP A 147 -19.89 0.62 0.19
C ASP A 147 -19.25 2.01 -0.01
N ASP A 148 -18.54 2.55 0.98
CA ASP A 148 -17.82 3.83 0.84
C ASP A 148 -16.75 3.75 -0.24
N LEU A 149 -15.99 2.66 -0.27
CA LEU A 149 -14.98 2.43 -1.30
C LEU A 149 -15.61 2.29 -2.68
N THR A 150 -16.68 1.49 -2.77
CA THR A 150 -17.42 1.30 -4.01
C THR A 150 -17.98 2.64 -4.51
N ARG A 151 -18.59 3.44 -3.62
CA ARG A 151 -19.07 4.79 -3.92
C ARG A 151 -17.94 5.69 -4.42
N ALA A 152 -16.78 5.71 -3.75
CA ALA A 152 -15.65 6.54 -4.14
C ALA A 152 -15.13 6.18 -5.54
N VAL A 153 -14.98 4.88 -5.85
CA VAL A 153 -14.53 4.44 -7.18
C VAL A 153 -15.58 4.71 -8.25
N LEU A 154 -16.86 4.44 -7.97
CA LEU A 154 -17.96 4.74 -8.91
C LEU A 154 -18.04 6.24 -9.20
N THR A 155 -17.87 7.08 -8.18
CA THR A 155 -17.87 8.54 -8.34
C THR A 155 -16.72 9.00 -9.25
N LEU A 156 -15.50 8.49 -9.03
CA LEU A 156 -14.36 8.77 -9.90
C LEU A 156 -14.62 8.38 -11.36
N ARG A 157 -15.26 7.22 -11.55
CA ARG A 157 -15.62 6.75 -12.89
C ARG A 157 -16.68 7.63 -13.54
N GLN A 158 -17.74 7.99 -12.82
CA GLN A 158 -18.80 8.85 -13.32
C GLN A 158 -18.25 10.23 -13.73
N LEU A 159 -17.40 10.84 -12.90
CA LEU A 159 -16.74 12.11 -13.21
C LEU A 159 -15.90 12.00 -14.49
N ALA A 160 -15.20 10.87 -14.69
CA ALA A 160 -14.41 10.65 -15.88
C ALA A 160 -15.27 10.44 -17.14
N GLU A 161 -16.36 9.68 -17.03
CA GLU A 161 -17.31 9.45 -18.11
C GLU A 161 -18.06 10.74 -18.51
N GLN A 162 -18.37 11.60 -17.54
CA GLN A 162 -18.94 12.94 -17.75
C GLN A 162 -17.92 13.97 -18.25
N LYS A 163 -16.65 13.59 -18.43
CA LYS A 163 -15.55 14.46 -18.89
C LYS A 163 -15.42 15.73 -18.03
N THR A 164 -15.49 15.58 -16.71
CA THR A 164 -15.27 16.69 -15.78
C THR A 164 -13.79 17.08 -15.74
N GLU A 165 -13.29 17.74 -16.79
CA GLU A 165 -11.85 17.95 -17.01
C GLU A 165 -11.18 18.72 -15.86
N ASP A 166 -11.82 19.79 -15.35
CA ASP A 166 -11.31 20.60 -14.25
C ASP A 166 -11.00 19.79 -12.99
N PHE A 167 -11.80 18.76 -12.71
CA PHE A 167 -11.63 17.91 -11.54
C PHE A 167 -10.32 17.11 -11.62
N PHE A 168 -9.98 16.62 -12.81
CA PHE A 168 -8.80 15.80 -13.08
C PHE A 168 -7.54 16.66 -13.29
N ALA A 169 -7.68 17.80 -13.96
CA ALA A 169 -6.60 18.78 -14.15
C ALA A 169 -6.04 19.27 -12.81
N ARG A 170 -6.92 19.62 -11.85
CA ARG A 170 -6.52 20.02 -10.48
C ARG A 170 -5.79 18.92 -9.72
N ARG A 171 -5.92 17.66 -10.14
CA ARG A 171 -5.26 16.48 -9.54
C ARG A 171 -4.06 15.99 -10.36
N GLY A 172 -3.62 16.79 -11.33
CA GLY A 172 -2.40 16.53 -12.10
C GLY A 172 -2.56 15.53 -13.24
N PHE A 173 -3.79 15.27 -13.69
CA PHE A 173 -4.06 14.54 -14.93
C PHE A 173 -4.22 15.50 -16.10
N GLU A 174 -3.81 15.08 -17.29
CA GLU A 174 -4.00 15.89 -18.51
C GLU A 174 -5.47 16.00 -18.93
N SER A 175 -6.27 14.96 -18.63
CA SER A 175 -7.69 14.89 -18.93
C SER A 175 -8.37 13.74 -18.17
N ALA A 176 -9.70 13.71 -18.18
CA ALA A 176 -10.50 12.58 -17.74
C ALA A 176 -10.13 11.26 -18.46
N ALA A 177 -9.83 11.34 -19.76
CA ALA A 177 -9.38 10.17 -20.53
C ALA A 177 -7.98 9.70 -20.09
N SER A 178 -7.07 10.63 -19.75
CA SER A 178 -5.75 10.31 -19.19
C SER A 178 -5.88 9.62 -17.83
N PHE A 179 -6.81 10.08 -16.99
CA PHE A 179 -7.17 9.38 -15.75
C PHE A 179 -7.65 7.95 -16.01
N LEU A 180 -8.63 7.73 -16.89
CA LEU A 180 -9.14 6.38 -17.19
C LEU A 180 -8.03 5.44 -17.66
N LYS A 181 -7.14 5.92 -18.54
CA LYS A 181 -5.99 5.14 -19.02
C LYS A 181 -5.04 4.75 -17.90
N GLN A 182 -4.80 5.63 -16.93
CA GLN A 182 -3.96 5.33 -15.77
C GLN A 182 -4.70 4.46 -14.76
N HIS A 183 -6.01 4.64 -14.57
CA HIS A 183 -6.86 3.85 -13.68
C HIS A 183 -6.87 2.37 -14.06
N GLN A 184 -6.75 2.02 -15.35
CA GLN A 184 -6.57 0.64 -15.81
C GLN A 184 -5.29 -0.04 -15.28
N ARG A 185 -4.32 0.71 -14.73
CA ARG A 185 -3.11 0.15 -14.10
C ARG A 185 -3.36 -0.31 -12.66
N LEU A 186 -4.39 0.21 -12.00
CA LEU A 186 -4.83 -0.25 -10.69
C LEU A 186 -5.59 -1.56 -10.84
N SER A 187 -5.09 -2.63 -10.25
CA SER A 187 -5.70 -3.96 -10.30
C SER A 187 -6.72 -4.19 -9.19
N GLY A 188 -6.51 -3.58 -8.03
CA GLY A 188 -7.39 -3.70 -6.88
C GLY A 188 -6.95 -2.82 -5.71
N ILE A 189 -7.84 -2.66 -4.75
CA ILE A 189 -7.62 -1.90 -3.52
C ILE A 189 -7.86 -2.85 -2.34
N ILE A 190 -6.98 -2.81 -1.36
CA ILE A 190 -7.16 -3.50 -0.07
C ILE A 190 -7.36 -2.42 0.97
N LEU A 191 -8.52 -2.39 1.63
CA LEU A 191 -8.69 -1.63 2.86
C LEU A 191 -8.22 -2.53 4.00
N HIS A 192 -7.19 -2.11 4.71
CA HIS A 192 -6.68 -2.79 5.89
C HIS A 192 -7.13 -2.05 7.14
N GLN A 193 -7.97 -2.72 7.92
CA GLN A 193 -8.51 -2.26 9.19
C GLN A 193 -8.03 -3.21 10.29
N SER A 194 -8.16 -2.79 11.55
CA SER A 194 -7.57 -3.50 12.70
C SER A 194 -7.98 -4.97 12.81
N ASP A 195 -9.15 -5.34 12.31
CA ASP A 195 -9.74 -6.68 12.42
C ASP A 195 -10.16 -7.30 11.08
N LYS A 196 -10.07 -6.57 9.97
CA LYS A 196 -10.55 -7.04 8.66
C LYS A 196 -9.82 -6.40 7.50
N ASN A 197 -9.74 -7.14 6.39
CA ASN A 197 -9.42 -6.57 5.09
C ASN A 197 -10.66 -6.59 4.21
N VAL A 198 -10.81 -5.55 3.39
CA VAL A 198 -11.79 -5.52 2.29
C VAL A 198 -11.00 -5.46 1.00
N LEU A 199 -11.21 -6.45 0.13
CA LEU A 199 -10.59 -6.50 -1.19
C LEU A 199 -11.58 -6.07 -2.26
N TRP A 200 -11.32 -4.92 -2.87
CA TRP A 200 -12.01 -4.46 -4.07
C TRP A 200 -11.16 -4.73 -5.31
N LEU A 201 -11.74 -5.32 -6.35
CA LEU A 201 -11.06 -5.61 -7.61
C LEU A 201 -11.52 -4.65 -8.70
N ASN A 202 -10.57 -4.09 -9.46
CA ASN A 202 -10.91 -3.18 -10.55
C ASN A 202 -11.35 -3.97 -11.79
N PRO A 203 -12.62 -3.87 -12.23
CA PRO A 203 -13.10 -4.58 -13.41
C PRO A 203 -12.43 -4.11 -14.71
N LEU A 204 -11.91 -2.87 -14.73
CA LEU A 204 -11.24 -2.25 -15.87
C LEU A 204 -9.72 -2.48 -15.86
N ALA A 205 -9.19 -3.22 -14.88
CA ALA A 205 -7.77 -3.49 -14.79
C ALA A 205 -7.23 -4.18 -16.04
N ARG A 206 -6.18 -3.61 -16.63
CA ARG A 206 -5.44 -4.23 -17.73
C ARG A 206 -4.75 -5.52 -17.28
N HIS A 207 -4.26 -5.55 -16.04
CA HIS A 207 -3.68 -6.73 -15.41
C HIS A 207 -4.54 -7.11 -14.20
N LYS A 208 -5.34 -8.17 -14.34
CA LYS A 208 -6.25 -8.63 -13.30
C LYS A 208 -5.52 -9.43 -12.23
N VAL A 209 -5.98 -9.32 -10.99
CA VAL A 209 -5.55 -10.15 -9.87
C VAL A 209 -5.96 -11.60 -10.17
N LEU A 210 -5.02 -12.55 -10.07
CA LEU A 210 -5.30 -13.96 -10.33
C LEU A 210 -6.22 -14.55 -9.25
N PRO A 211 -7.14 -15.49 -9.57
CA PRO A 211 -8.05 -16.08 -8.59
C PRO A 211 -7.36 -16.69 -7.37
N ASP A 212 -6.24 -17.40 -7.58
CA ASP A 212 -5.44 -17.98 -6.48
C ASP A 212 -4.80 -16.91 -5.59
N MET A 213 -4.49 -15.75 -6.17
CA MET A 213 -3.93 -14.61 -5.44
C MET A 213 -5.03 -13.88 -4.66
N VAL A 214 -6.24 -13.75 -5.21
CA VAL A 214 -7.42 -13.28 -4.46
C VAL A 214 -7.63 -14.13 -3.20
N LYS A 215 -7.60 -15.46 -3.32
CA LYS A 215 -7.69 -16.38 -2.17
C LYS A 215 -6.54 -16.18 -1.18
N ALA A 216 -5.33 -15.89 -1.67
CA ALA A 216 -4.17 -15.61 -0.82
C ALA A 216 -4.36 -14.32 -0.01
N LEU A 217 -4.84 -13.27 -0.67
CA LEU A 217 -5.07 -11.96 -0.07
C LEU A 217 -6.19 -12.00 0.98
N HIS A 218 -7.28 -12.71 0.72
CA HIS A 218 -8.35 -12.88 1.72
C HIS A 218 -7.87 -13.61 2.98
N ARG A 219 -6.95 -14.58 2.86
CA ARG A 219 -6.40 -15.24 4.05
C ARG A 219 -5.56 -14.33 4.95
N LEU A 220 -5.17 -13.15 4.48
CA LEU A 220 -4.51 -12.15 5.30
C LEU A 220 -5.46 -11.47 6.30
N GLU A 221 -6.78 -11.65 6.16
CA GLU A 221 -7.83 -11.13 7.05
C GLU A 221 -7.83 -11.79 8.43
N THR A 222 -7.26 -12.99 8.56
CA THR A 222 -7.38 -13.82 9.76
C THR A 222 -6.12 -13.72 10.62
N SER A 223 -6.13 -12.88 11.67
CA SER A 223 -5.18 -12.97 12.80
C SER A 223 -5.79 -12.41 14.08
#